data_AF-A0ABD0RMJ2-F1
#
_entry.id   AF-A0ABD0RMJ2-F1
#
_cell.length_a   1.000
_cell.length_b   1.000
_cell.length_c   1.000
_cell.angle_alpha   90.00
_cell.angle_beta   90.00
_cell.angle_gamma   90.00
#
_symmetry.space_group_name_H-M   'P 1'
#
loop_
_entity.id
_entity.type
_entity.pdbx_description
1 polymer ?
#
loop_
_entity_poly.entity_id
_entity_poly.type
_entity_poly.pdbx_seq_one_letter_code
_entity_poly.pdbx_strand_id
1 'polypeptide(L)'
;MGKTADLTAVQKAIIDTLKQEGKTQKEISERIGCSQSAVSRHLSGKSVGRKKCGRKRCTTRRGDRTLRKIVEKDRFQTLGDLRKQWTESGVETSRATVYRRAGNGLQVPHSP
;
A
#
# COMPACT_ATOMS: atom_id res chain seq x y z
N MET A 1 -1.80 18.60 -3.78
CA MET A 1 -0.63 18.62 -2.86
C MET A 1 -0.14 17.19 -2.66
N GLY A 2 1.06 16.83 -3.13
CA GLY A 2 1.53 15.44 -3.04
C GLY A 2 2.88 15.18 -3.71
N LYS A 3 3.86 16.08 -3.54
CA LYS A 3 5.24 15.86 -3.95
C LYS A 3 6.16 16.11 -2.77
N THR A 4 6.16 15.19 -1.80
CA THR A 4 7.21 15.16 -0.78
C THR A 4 7.85 13.79 -0.88
N ALA A 5 8.96 13.70 -1.60
CA ALA A 5 9.87 12.60 -1.45
C ALA A 5 10.41 12.63 -0.01
N ASP A 6 10.59 11.46 0.59
CA ASP A 6 11.23 11.37 1.90
C ASP A 6 12.68 11.85 1.79
N LEU A 7 13.15 12.56 2.81
CA LEU A 7 14.57 12.96 2.89
C LEU A 7 15.44 11.71 2.90
N THR A 8 16.46 11.69 2.04
CA THR A 8 17.45 10.60 2.00
C THR A 8 18.27 10.59 3.29
N ALA A 9 18.90 9.45 3.61
CA ALA A 9 19.76 9.33 4.79
C ALA A 9 20.90 10.37 4.77
N VAL A 10 21.48 10.62 3.59
CA VAL A 10 22.53 11.62 3.39
C VAL A 10 22.01 13.03 3.69
N GLN A 11 20.84 13.40 3.17
CA GLN A 11 20.24 14.70 3.45
C GLN A 11 19.94 14.89 4.94
N LYS A 12 19.47 13.85 5.64
CA LYS A 12 19.23 13.88 7.09
C LYS A 12 20.52 14.15 7.86
N ALA A 13 21.60 13.44 7.53
CA ALA A 13 22.90 13.65 8.15
C ALA A 13 23.41 15.09 7.93
N ILE A 14 23.28 15.62 6.70
CA ILE A 14 23.65 17.01 6.39
C ILE A 14 22.79 18.00 7.21
N ILE A 15 21.47 17.77 7.33
CA ILE A 15 20.60 18.61 8.17
C ILE A 15 21.10 18.63 9.62
N ASP A 16 21.46 17.47 10.17
CA ASP A 16 21.91 17.34 11.55
C ASP A 16 23.25 18.06 11.77
N THR A 17 24.21 17.93 10.85
CA THR A 17 25.49 18.66 10.89
C THR A 17 25.28 20.18 10.80
N LEU A 18 24.50 20.66 9.83
CA LEU A 18 24.25 22.10 9.68
C LEU A 18 23.49 22.69 10.85
N LYS A 19 22.64 21.89 11.51
CA LYS A 19 21.95 22.31 12.72
C LYS A 19 22.92 22.50 13.89
N GLN A 20 23.93 21.64 14.00
CA GLN A 20 25.00 21.78 15.01
C GLN A 20 25.89 23.01 14.73
N GLU A 21 26.11 23.37 13.46
CA GLU A 21 26.79 24.61 13.05
C GLU A 21 25.97 25.89 13.30
N GLY A 22 24.76 25.78 13.86
CA GLY A 22 23.91 26.93 14.17
C GLY A 22 23.14 27.51 12.98
N LYS A 23 23.09 26.81 11.84
CA LYS A 23 22.35 27.28 10.65
C LYS A 23 20.84 27.28 10.88
N THR A 24 20.17 28.25 10.27
CA THR A 24 18.70 28.34 10.29
C THR A 24 18.08 27.30 9.38
N GLN A 25 16.83 26.91 9.65
CA GLN A 25 16.12 25.93 8.82
C GLN A 25 15.96 26.38 7.35
N LYS A 26 15.89 27.69 7.12
CA LYS A 26 15.80 28.28 5.78
C LYS A 26 17.09 28.04 4.99
N GLU A 27 18.24 28.40 5.56
CA GLU A 27 19.56 28.17 4.94
C GLU A 27 19.81 26.68 4.66
N ILE A 28 19.44 25.81 5.60
CA ILE A 28 19.55 24.35 5.44
C ILE A 28 18.68 23.88 4.25
N SER A 29 17.46 24.40 4.14
CA SER A 29 16.54 24.01 3.07
C SER A 29 17.01 24.45 1.68
N GLU A 30 17.57 25.65 1.58
CA GLU A 30 18.15 26.20 0.35
C GLU A 30 19.39 25.41 -0.08
N ARG A 31 20.27 25.05 0.86
CA ARG A 31 21.49 24.27 0.59
C ARG A 31 21.19 22.86 0.09
N ILE A 32 20.16 22.21 0.63
CA ILE A 32 19.83 20.81 0.34
C ILE A 32 18.81 20.69 -0.81
N GLY A 33 18.20 21.81 -1.23
CA GLY A 33 17.16 21.82 -2.25
C GLY A 33 15.88 21.14 -1.78
N CYS A 34 15.49 21.32 -0.52
CA CYS A 34 14.27 20.76 0.05
C CYS A 34 13.37 21.85 0.65
N SER A 35 12.14 21.51 1.02
CA SER A 35 11.29 22.51 1.69
C SER A 35 11.72 22.71 3.15
N GLN A 36 11.64 23.95 3.64
CA GLN A 36 11.87 24.23 5.07
C GLN A 36 11.00 23.37 5.99
N SER A 37 9.78 23.04 5.55
CA SER A 37 8.88 22.14 6.28
C SER A 37 9.40 20.70 6.39
N ALA A 38 10.19 20.21 5.42
CA ALA A 38 10.84 18.91 5.51
C ALA A 38 11.95 18.90 6.56
N VAL A 39 12.76 19.96 6.60
CA VAL A 39 13.80 20.17 7.62
C VAL A 39 13.18 20.24 9.02
N SER A 40 12.12 21.04 9.18
CA SER A 40 11.40 21.17 10.45
C SER A 40 10.82 19.82 10.94
N ARG A 41 10.21 19.03 10.04
CA ARG A 41 9.71 17.69 10.38
C ARG A 41 10.81 16.76 10.85
N HIS A 42 11.95 16.73 10.16
CA HIS A 42 13.11 15.92 10.55
C HIS A 42 13.61 16.30 11.95
N LEU A 43 13.88 17.59 12.19
CA LEU A 43 14.36 18.10 13.47
C LEU A 43 13.36 17.90 14.62
N SER A 44 12.05 17.89 14.33
CA SER A 44 11.03 17.70 15.36
C SER A 44 10.96 16.28 15.93
N GLY A 45 11.62 15.30 15.29
CA GLY A 45 11.53 13.88 15.67
C GLY A 45 10.13 13.27 15.48
N LYS A 46 9.16 14.03 14.98
CA LYS A 46 7.77 13.58 14.72
C LYS A 46 7.74 12.79 13.42
N SER A 47 8.41 11.63 13.37
CA SER A 47 8.20 10.67 12.30
C SER A 47 6.82 10.06 12.49
N VAL A 48 5.81 10.60 11.80
CA VAL A 48 4.51 9.95 11.70
C VAL A 48 4.69 8.77 10.75
N GLY A 49 5.18 7.65 11.29
CA GLY A 49 5.26 6.40 10.53
C GLY A 49 3.92 6.20 9.83
N ARG A 50 3.96 6.03 8.50
CA ARG A 50 2.74 6.00 7.69
C ARG A 50 1.94 4.76 8.09
N LYS A 51 0.97 4.94 9.00
CA LYS A 51 -0.01 3.89 9.32
C LYS A 51 -0.63 3.43 8.02
N LYS A 52 -0.94 2.13 7.93
CA LYS A 52 -1.52 1.49 6.74
C LYS A 52 -2.67 2.34 6.20
N CYS A 53 -2.38 3.12 5.17
CA CYS A 53 -3.30 4.06 4.57
C CYS A 53 -4.07 3.39 3.43
N GLY A 54 -5.20 3.98 3.06
CA GLY A 54 -6.04 3.50 1.97
C GLY A 54 -7.31 2.80 2.43
N ARG A 55 -8.18 2.50 1.46
CA ARG A 55 -9.50 1.92 1.71
C ARG A 55 -9.37 0.55 2.38
N LYS A 56 -10.13 0.33 3.46
CA LYS A 56 -10.23 -0.98 4.11
C LYS A 56 -10.66 -2.04 3.08
N ARG A 57 -10.13 -3.25 3.20
CA ARG A 57 -10.50 -4.37 2.33
C ARG A 57 -11.96 -4.72 2.55
N CYS A 58 -12.69 -4.97 1.46
CA CYS A 58 -14.04 -5.54 1.52
C CYS A 58 -14.04 -7.04 1.90
N THR A 59 -12.90 -7.72 1.76
CA THR A 59 -12.78 -9.16 2.08
C THR A 59 -11.96 -9.38 3.35
N THR A 60 -12.28 -10.46 4.06
CA THR A 60 -11.55 -10.92 5.25
C THR A 60 -10.57 -12.03 4.89
N ARG A 61 -9.55 -12.26 5.73
CA ARG A 61 -8.61 -13.37 5.55
C ARG A 61 -9.31 -14.74 5.55
N ARG A 62 -10.39 -14.88 6.33
CA ARG A 62 -11.22 -16.09 6.37
C ARG A 62 -11.98 -16.28 5.05
N GLY A 63 -12.62 -15.22 4.55
CA GLY A 63 -13.30 -15.24 3.26
C GLY A 63 -12.36 -15.59 2.10
N ASP A 64 -11.16 -15.02 2.08
CA ASP A 64 -10.13 -15.34 1.07
C ASP A 64 -9.69 -16.81 1.14
N ARG A 65 -9.64 -17.44 2.33
CA ARG A 65 -9.34 -18.88 2.47
C ARG A 65 -10.47 -19.75 1.96
N THR A 66 -11.73 -19.37 2.24
CA THR A 66 -12.89 -20.09 1.70
C THR A 66 -12.88 -20.06 0.18
N LEU A 67 -12.61 -18.89 -0.43
CA LEU A 67 -12.50 -18.76 -1.88
C LEU A 67 -11.43 -19.69 -2.46
N ARG A 68 -10.24 -19.77 -1.85
CA ARG A 68 -9.19 -20.69 -2.33
C ARG A 68 -9.62 -22.14 -2.29
N LYS A 69 -10.35 -22.57 -1.24
CA LYS A 69 -10.91 -23.93 -1.18
C LYS A 69 -11.94 -24.20 -2.26
N ILE A 70 -12.75 -23.20 -2.65
CA ILE A 70 -13.71 -23.33 -3.74
C ILE A 70 -12.96 -23.51 -5.07
N VAL A 71 -11.94 -22.69 -5.32
CA VAL A 71 -11.10 -22.76 -6.52
C VAL A 71 -10.33 -24.08 -6.61
N GLU A 72 -9.80 -24.58 -5.50
CA GLU A 72 -9.05 -25.84 -5.47
C GLU A 72 -9.90 -27.07 -5.78
N LYS A 73 -11.19 -27.04 -5.42
CA LYS A 73 -12.13 -28.14 -5.72
C LYS A 73 -12.40 -28.27 -7.21
N ASP A 74 -12.42 -27.16 -7.94
CA ASP A 74 -12.67 -27.14 -9.37
C ASP A 74 -12.02 -25.91 -10.01
N ARG A 75 -10.89 -26.17 -10.67
CA ARG A 75 -10.00 -25.12 -11.21
C ARG A 75 -10.46 -24.56 -12.56
N PHE A 76 -11.46 -25.19 -13.19
CA PHE A 76 -11.95 -24.82 -14.52
C PHE A 76 -13.21 -23.95 -14.49
N GLN A 77 -13.70 -23.60 -13.29
CA GLN A 77 -14.89 -22.74 -13.15
C GLN A 77 -14.65 -21.31 -13.64
N THR A 78 -15.72 -20.69 -14.12
CA THR A 78 -15.68 -19.28 -14.50
C THR A 78 -15.66 -18.36 -13.28
N LEU A 79 -15.19 -17.13 -13.46
CA LEU A 79 -15.27 -16.10 -12.40
C LEU A 79 -16.70 -15.77 -11.98
N GLY A 80 -17.69 -16.01 -12.85
CA GLY A 80 -19.11 -15.83 -12.53
C GLY A 80 -19.58 -16.87 -11.51
N ASP A 81 -19.23 -18.13 -11.76
CA ASP A 81 -19.60 -19.26 -10.89
C ASP A 81 -18.89 -19.17 -9.54
N LEU A 82 -17.60 -18.83 -9.55
CA LEU A 82 -16.83 -18.59 -8.32
C LEU A 82 -17.41 -17.44 -7.50
N ARG A 83 -17.85 -16.35 -8.16
CA ARG A 83 -18.50 -15.24 -7.47
C ARG A 83 -19.81 -15.70 -6.82
N LYS A 84 -20.65 -16.44 -7.56
CA LYS A 84 -21.93 -16.94 -7.05
C LYS A 84 -21.74 -17.82 -5.81
N GLN A 85 -20.82 -18.79 -5.87
CA GLN A 85 -20.53 -19.67 -4.73
C GLN A 85 -19.91 -18.94 -3.53
N TRP A 86 -19.11 -17.90 -3.79
CA TRP A 86 -18.52 -17.10 -2.71
C TRP A 86 -19.53 -16.14 -2.07
N THR A 87 -20.47 -15.63 -2.86
CA THR A 87 -21.67 -14.90 -2.41
C THR A 87 -22.54 -15.79 -1.52
N GLU A 88 -22.76 -17.06 -1.87
CA GLU A 88 -23.49 -18.02 -1.04
C GLU A 88 -22.81 -18.25 0.33
N SER A 89 -21.49 -18.08 0.40
CA SER A 89 -20.73 -18.09 1.66
C SER A 89 -20.82 -16.78 2.46
N GLY A 90 -21.64 -15.82 2.01
CA GLY A 90 -21.89 -14.54 2.67
C GLY A 90 -20.92 -13.41 2.30
N VAL A 91 -20.11 -13.55 1.24
CA VAL A 91 -19.10 -12.56 0.84
C VAL A 91 -19.47 -11.91 -0.50
N GLU A 92 -20.27 -10.85 -0.46
CA GLU A 92 -20.65 -10.06 -1.64
C GLU A 92 -19.46 -9.27 -2.20
N THR A 93 -18.99 -9.63 -3.40
CA THR A 93 -17.88 -8.93 -4.06
C THR A 93 -18.02 -8.88 -5.58
N SER A 94 -17.23 -8.01 -6.21
CA SER A 94 -17.14 -7.92 -7.68
C SER A 94 -16.29 -9.04 -8.26
N ARG A 95 -16.56 -9.43 -9.52
CA ARG A 95 -15.76 -10.42 -10.28
C ARG A 95 -14.26 -10.10 -10.26
N ALA A 96 -13.91 -8.82 -10.42
CA ALA A 96 -12.52 -8.37 -10.36
C ALA A 96 -11.87 -8.60 -8.98
N THR A 97 -12.66 -8.52 -7.91
CA THR A 97 -12.17 -8.85 -6.55
C THR A 97 -11.94 -10.34 -6.40
N VAL A 98 -12.86 -11.18 -6.91
CA VAL A 98 -12.72 -12.65 -6.92
C VAL A 98 -11.43 -13.05 -7.63
N TYR A 99 -11.21 -12.55 -8.85
CA TYR A 99 -10.00 -12.83 -9.63
C TYR A 99 -8.71 -12.49 -8.86
N ARG A 100 -8.62 -11.28 -8.28
CA ARG A 100 -7.46 -10.87 -7.47
C ARG A 100 -7.25 -11.70 -6.20
N ARG A 101 -8.28 -12.39 -5.69
CA ARG A 101 -8.23 -13.13 -4.41
C ARG A 101 -8.12 -14.64 -4.59
N ALA A 102 -8.56 -15.16 -5.71
CA ALA A 102 -8.39 -16.56 -6.09
C ALA A 102 -6.92 -16.95 -6.27
N GLY A 103 -6.05 -15.99 -6.61
CA GLY A 103 -4.60 -16.21 -6.76
C GLY A 103 -4.27 -17.13 -7.94
N ASN A 104 -3.13 -17.81 -7.88
CA ASN A 104 -2.64 -18.69 -8.96
C ASN A 104 -3.43 -20.01 -9.12
N GLY A 105 -4.50 -20.22 -8.34
CA GLY A 105 -5.32 -21.43 -8.40
C GLY A 105 -6.30 -21.47 -9.58
N LEU A 106 -6.56 -20.32 -10.21
CA LEU A 106 -7.34 -20.22 -11.43
C LEU A 106 -6.45 -20.55 -12.63
N GLN A 107 -6.69 -21.70 -13.25
CA GLN A 107 -6.17 -21.98 -14.58
C GLN A 107 -7.17 -21.40 -15.56
N VAL A 108 -7.12 -20.07 -15.75
CA VAL A 108 -8.06 -19.39 -16.65
C VAL A 108 -7.90 -19.97 -18.06
N PRO A 109 -8.95 -20.53 -18.68
CA PRO A 109 -8.94 -20.68 -20.12
C PRO A 109 -8.97 -19.26 -20.68
N HIS A 110 -7.89 -18.87 -21.35
CA HIS A 110 -7.93 -17.72 -22.25
C HIS A 110 -8.94 -18.08 -23.35
N SER A 111 -10.15 -17.54 -23.26
CA SER A 111 -10.98 -17.42 -24.45
C SER A 111 -10.40 -16.29 -25.31
N PRO A 112 -10.19 -16.52 -26.62
CA PRO A 112 -9.65 -15.52 -27.55
C PRO A 112 -10.56 -14.30 -27.69
#